data_AF-A0A1F4CSJ3-F1
#
_entry.id   AF-A0A1F4CSJ3-F1
#
_cell.length_a   1.000
_cell.length_b   1.000
_cell.length_c   1.000
_cell.angle_alpha   90.00
_cell.angle_beta   90.00
_cell.angle_gamma   90.00
#
_symmetry.space_group_name_H-M   'P 1'
#
loop_
_entity.id
_entity.type
_entity.pdbx_description
1 polymer ?
#
loop_
_entity_poly.entity_id
_entity_poly.type
_entity_poly.pdbx_seq_one_letter_code
_entity_poly.pdbx_strand_id
1 'polypeptide(L)'
;MQIVSLISLVLAAVLALAFGARYVLTKAFMPYHAAVLDKPWAVLEPRLQIIILGMLKVAGGGLLGYGLALLWLLLPLQRGEVWAAWAALSVSLAVVGPILYVVVSLRRIEPSAKTPIVPALIVLALVVVGTAASLIR
;
A
#
# COMPACT_ATOMS: atom_id res chain seq x y z
N MET A 1 -13.44 10.60 19.69
CA MET A 1 -12.51 10.69 18.53
C MET A 1 -12.87 9.75 17.36
N GLN A 2 -14.11 9.24 17.30
CA GLN A 2 -14.53 8.19 16.36
C GLN A 2 -14.58 8.63 14.89
N ILE A 3 -15.04 9.86 14.59
CA ILE A 3 -15.09 10.37 13.21
C ILE A 3 -13.68 10.45 12.61
N VAL A 4 -12.70 10.93 13.37
CA VAL A 4 -11.29 10.99 12.95
C VAL A 4 -10.79 9.59 12.61
N SER A 5 -11.08 8.61 13.48
CA SER A 5 -10.71 7.22 13.25
C SER A 5 -11.24 6.67 11.92
N LEU A 6 -12.55 6.84 11.68
CA LEU A 6 -13.20 6.34 10.47
C LEU A 6 -12.67 7.03 9.21
N ILE A 7 -12.54 8.37 9.22
CA ILE A 7 -12.03 9.12 8.08
C ILE A 7 -10.61 8.69 7.73
N SER A 8 -9.72 8.58 8.73
CA SER A 8 -8.34 8.20 8.47
C SER A 8 -8.23 6.79 7.88
N LEU A 9 -8.98 5.82 8.39
CA LEU A 9 -8.97 4.45 7.89
C LEU A 9 -9.62 4.33 6.50
N VAL A 10 -10.69 5.08 6.21
CA VAL A 10 -11.28 5.15 4.87
C VAL A 10 -10.28 5.73 3.86
N LEU A 11 -9.59 6.81 4.21
CA LEU A 11 -8.57 7.40 3.33
C LEU A 11 -7.41 6.43 3.05
N ALA A 12 -6.95 5.72 4.09
CA ALA A 12 -5.93 4.68 3.92
C ALA A 12 -6.41 3.56 2.99
N ALA A 13 -7.66 3.10 3.15
CA ALA A 13 -8.28 2.09 2.31
C ALA A 13 -8.40 2.55 0.84
N VAL A 14 -8.88 3.77 0.60
CA VAL A 14 -9.03 4.32 -0.76
C VAL A 14 -7.68 4.45 -1.46
N LEU A 15 -6.64 4.91 -0.76
CA LEU A 15 -5.29 4.96 -1.32
C LEU A 15 -4.78 3.55 -1.67
N ALA A 16 -4.96 2.57 -0.79
CA ALA A 16 -4.59 1.18 -1.06
C ALA A 16 -5.32 0.61 -2.27
N LEU A 17 -6.64 0.84 -2.38
CA LEU A 17 -7.45 0.41 -3.50
C LEU A 17 -7.00 1.06 -4.82
N ALA A 18 -6.71 2.36 -4.81
CA ALA A 18 -6.24 3.08 -5.99
C ALA A 18 -4.89 2.56 -6.50
N PHE A 19 -3.92 2.35 -5.60
CA PHE A 19 -2.63 1.77 -5.96
C PHE A 19 -2.75 0.30 -6.38
N GLY A 20 -3.59 -0.48 -5.69
CA GLY A 20 -3.88 -1.86 -6.05
C GLY A 20 -4.44 -1.99 -7.46
N ALA A 21 -5.45 -1.17 -7.79
CA ALA A 21 -6.02 -1.10 -9.13
C ALA A 21 -4.97 -0.69 -10.17
N ARG A 22 -4.17 0.33 -9.88
CA ARG A 22 -3.07 0.76 -10.77
C ARG A 22 -2.10 -0.38 -11.07
N TYR A 23 -1.72 -1.18 -10.08
CA TYR A 23 -0.77 -2.27 -10.25
C TYR A 23 -1.37 -3.48 -10.97
N VAL A 24 -2.63 -3.84 -10.69
CA VAL A 24 -3.32 -4.92 -11.41
C VAL A 24 -3.52 -4.59 -12.89
N LEU A 25 -3.87 -3.33 -13.20
CA LEU A 25 -4.21 -2.88 -14.54
C LEU A 25 -3.00 -2.45 -15.38
N THR A 26 -1.81 -2.39 -14.79
CA THR A 26 -0.63 -1.95 -15.53
C THR A 26 -0.21 -2.94 -16.61
N LYS A 27 0.35 -2.40 -17.70
CA LYS A 27 0.87 -3.17 -18.85
C LYS A 27 2.39 -3.09 -18.96
N ALA A 28 3.03 -2.33 -18.08
CA ALA A 28 4.48 -2.19 -18.00
C ALA A 28 4.87 -1.95 -16.54
N PHE A 29 6.13 -2.21 -16.20
CA PHE A 29 6.65 -1.80 -14.90
C PHE A 29 6.59 -0.26 -14.68
N MET A 30 6.54 0.16 -13.41
CA MET A 30 6.49 1.60 -13.07
C MET A 30 7.76 2.35 -13.49
N PRO A 31 7.70 3.67 -13.77
CA PRO A 31 8.85 4.46 -14.21
C PRO A 31 10.08 4.41 -13.28
N TYR A 32 9.87 4.32 -11.96
CA TYR A 32 10.98 4.19 -11.03
C TYR A 32 11.73 2.85 -11.16
N HIS A 33 11.09 1.79 -11.65
CA HIS A 33 11.80 0.55 -11.95
C HIS A 33 12.71 0.71 -13.17
N ALA A 34 12.28 1.49 -14.18
CA ALA A 34 13.13 1.79 -15.33
C ALA A 34 14.38 2.58 -14.93
N ALA A 35 14.22 3.54 -14.01
CA ALA A 35 15.35 4.27 -13.44
C ALA A 35 16.33 3.34 -12.72
N VAL A 36 15.84 2.40 -11.91
CA VAL A 36 16.70 1.45 -11.19
C VAL A 36 17.37 0.43 -12.12
N LEU A 37 16.65 -0.07 -13.13
CA LEU A 37 17.19 -1.05 -14.08
C LEU A 37 18.06 -0.43 -15.18
N ASP A 38 18.10 0.90 -15.27
CA ASP A 38 18.71 1.67 -16.36
C ASP A 38 18.33 1.15 -17.76
N LYS A 39 17.07 0.71 -17.90
CA LYS A 39 16.55 0.10 -19.13
C LYS A 39 15.07 0.46 -19.31
N PRO A 40 14.61 0.80 -20.51
CA PRO A 40 13.19 0.95 -20.78
C PRO A 40 12.46 -0.40 -20.79
N TRP A 41 11.15 -0.39 -20.55
CA TRP A 41 10.33 -1.62 -20.55
C TRP A 41 10.47 -2.45 -21.83
N ALA A 42 10.46 -1.75 -22.97
CA ALA A 42 10.38 -2.36 -24.30
C ALA A 42 11.61 -3.19 -24.68
N VAL A 43 12.77 -2.97 -24.03
CA VAL A 43 14.00 -3.73 -24.32
C VAL A 43 14.17 -4.95 -23.41
N LEU A 44 13.28 -5.15 -22.43
CA LEU A 44 13.30 -6.35 -21.59
C LEU A 44 12.82 -7.56 -22.40
N GLU A 45 13.42 -8.72 -22.11
CA GLU A 45 12.99 -9.99 -22.70
C GLU A 45 11.50 -10.25 -22.39
N PRO A 46 10.70 -10.76 -23.34
CA PRO A 46 9.28 -11.03 -23.12
C PRO A 46 8.99 -11.91 -21.90
N ARG A 47 9.85 -12.89 -21.60
CA ARG A 47 9.71 -13.76 -20.42
C ARG A 47 9.86 -12.98 -19.12
N LEU A 48 10.83 -12.07 -19.06
CA LEU A 48 11.04 -11.19 -17.91
C LEU A 48 9.88 -10.20 -17.74
N GLN A 49 9.35 -9.66 -18.86
CA GLN A 49 8.17 -8.81 -18.83
C GLN A 49 6.97 -9.52 -18.20
N ILE A 50 6.70 -10.77 -18.58
CA ILE A 50 5.60 -11.57 -18.02
C ILE A 50 5.78 -11.77 -16.51
N ILE A 51 6.99 -12.13 -16.06
CA ILE A 51 7.27 -12.34 -14.64
C ILE A 51 7.05 -11.06 -13.85
N ILE A 52 7.59 -9.93 -14.31
CA ILE A 52 7.46 -8.64 -13.61
C ILE A 52 5.98 -8.20 -13.56
N LEU A 53 5.23 -8.34 -14.65
CA LEU A 53 3.80 -8.04 -14.65
C LEU A 53 3.03 -8.96 -13.70
N GLY A 54 3.37 -10.25 -13.65
CA GLY A 54 2.80 -11.19 -12.70
C GLY A 54 3.02 -10.73 -11.25
N MET A 55 4.24 -10.36 -10.90
CA MET A 55 4.57 -9.84 -9.56
C MET A 55 3.83 -8.55 -9.24
N LEU A 56 3.72 -7.61 -10.19
CA LEU A 56 2.96 -6.37 -10.01
C LEU A 56 1.47 -6.65 -9.80
N LYS A 57 0.89 -7.61 -10.54
CA LYS A 57 -0.51 -8.01 -10.36
C LYS A 57 -0.76 -8.64 -8.99
N VAL A 58 0.16 -9.48 -8.52
CA VAL A 58 0.07 -10.07 -7.16
C VAL A 58 0.19 -8.98 -6.10
N ALA A 59 1.17 -8.07 -6.21
CA ALA A 59 1.31 -6.94 -5.30
C ALA A 59 0.07 -6.03 -5.31
N GLY A 60 -0.48 -5.77 -6.50
CA GLY A 60 -1.72 -5.02 -6.68
C GLY A 60 -2.92 -5.72 -6.04
N GLY A 61 -3.05 -7.03 -6.21
CA GLY A 61 -4.08 -7.84 -5.55
C GLY A 61 -3.96 -7.80 -4.02
N GLY A 62 -2.74 -7.86 -3.48
CA GLY A 62 -2.48 -7.68 -2.05
C GLY A 62 -2.94 -6.30 -1.54
N LEU A 63 -2.66 -5.23 -2.28
CA LEU A 63 -3.12 -3.88 -1.95
C LEU A 63 -4.64 -3.73 -2.03
N LEU A 64 -5.29 -4.35 -3.03
CA LEU A 64 -6.76 -4.38 -3.13
C LEU A 64 -7.38 -5.10 -1.92
N GLY A 65 -6.88 -6.31 -1.61
CA GLY A 65 -7.33 -7.09 -0.46
C GLY A 65 -7.13 -6.35 0.86
N TYR A 66 -5.99 -5.68 1.02
CA TYR A 66 -5.71 -4.83 2.17
C TYR A 66 -6.69 -3.65 2.30
N GLY A 67 -6.95 -2.92 1.22
CA GLY A 67 -7.92 -1.83 1.22
C GLY A 67 -9.32 -2.31 1.60
N LEU A 68 -9.78 -3.44 1.04
CA LEU A 68 -11.05 -4.07 1.41
C LEU A 68 -11.08 -4.51 2.88
N ALA A 69 -9.99 -5.09 3.39
CA ALA A 69 -9.90 -5.49 4.79
C ALA A 69 -10.06 -4.30 5.74
N LEU A 70 -9.43 -3.16 5.44
CA LEU A 70 -9.61 -1.93 6.21
C LEU A 70 -11.07 -1.45 6.20
N LEU A 71 -11.75 -1.50 5.05
CA LEU A 71 -13.17 -1.13 4.96
C LEU A 71 -14.06 -2.06 5.79
N TRP A 72 -13.81 -3.36 5.76
CA TRP A 72 -14.54 -4.34 6.58
C TRP A 72 -14.35 -4.12 8.08
N LEU A 73 -13.15 -3.74 8.50
CA LEU A 73 -12.83 -3.47 9.90
C LEU A 73 -13.52 -2.21 10.45
N LEU A 74 -14.08 -1.33 9.59
CA LEU A 74 -14.87 -0.18 10.06
C LEU A 74 -16.13 -0.61 10.81
N LEU A 75 -16.75 -1.74 10.44
CA LEU A 75 -17.98 -2.24 11.08
C LEU A 75 -17.78 -2.59 12.57
N PRO A 76 -16.85 -3.49 12.96
CA PRO A 76 -16.58 -3.76 14.37
C PRO A 76 -16.02 -2.53 15.10
N LEU A 77 -15.28 -1.66 14.41
CA LEU A 77 -14.80 -0.40 15.00
C LEU A 77 -15.96 0.54 15.38
N GLN A 78 -16.98 0.64 14.54
CA GLN A 78 -18.20 1.41 14.82
C GLN A 78 -19.01 0.85 16.00
N ARG A 79 -18.98 -0.48 16.18
CA ARG A 79 -19.61 -1.17 17.33
C ARG A 79 -18.80 -1.04 18.61
N GLY A 80 -17.63 -0.41 18.54
CA GLY A 80 -16.79 -0.24 19.70
C GLY A 80 -15.96 -1.48 20.04
N GLU A 81 -15.70 -2.36 19.09
CA GLU A 81 -14.90 -3.56 19.31
C GLU A 81 -13.41 -3.23 19.15
N VAL A 82 -12.67 -3.18 20.27
CA VAL A 82 -11.27 -2.70 20.33
C VAL A 82 -10.31 -3.57 19.51
N TRP A 83 -10.60 -4.86 19.33
CA TRP A 83 -9.78 -5.75 18.52
C TRP A 83 -9.65 -5.28 17.06
N ALA A 84 -10.66 -4.59 16.53
CA ALA A 84 -10.66 -4.08 15.16
C ALA A 84 -9.57 -3.04 14.92
N ALA A 85 -9.28 -2.22 15.94
CA ALA A 85 -8.20 -1.24 15.89
C ALA A 85 -6.82 -1.93 15.76
N TRP A 86 -6.59 -2.94 16.58
CA TRP A 86 -5.35 -3.73 16.54
C TRP A 86 -5.23 -4.58 15.27
N ALA A 87 -6.35 -5.10 14.76
CA ALA A 87 -6.39 -5.78 13.47
C ALA A 87 -6.02 -4.82 12.32
N ALA A 88 -6.58 -3.60 12.33
CA ALA A 88 -6.26 -2.59 11.32
C ALA A 88 -4.77 -2.25 11.34
N LEU A 89 -4.20 -2.00 12.53
CA LEU A 89 -2.77 -1.71 12.66
C LEU A 89 -1.88 -2.88 12.21
N SER A 90 -2.16 -4.09 12.68
CA SER A 90 -1.30 -5.26 12.39
C SER A 90 -1.33 -5.68 10.92
N VAL A 91 -2.51 -5.70 10.28
CA VAL A 91 -2.65 -5.96 8.84
C VAL A 91 -1.94 -4.88 8.04
N SER A 92 -2.07 -3.60 8.44
CA SER A 92 -1.40 -2.50 7.76
C SER A 92 0.12 -2.61 7.85
N LEU A 93 0.68 -2.96 9.01
CA LEU A 93 2.12 -3.18 9.17
C LEU A 93 2.61 -4.35 8.31
N ALA A 94 1.86 -5.46 8.25
CA ALA A 94 2.22 -6.62 7.44
C ALA A 94 2.26 -6.31 5.94
N VAL A 95 1.44 -5.37 5.46
CA VAL A 95 1.39 -4.98 4.05
C VAL A 95 2.34 -3.81 3.75
N VAL A 96 2.28 -2.74 4.52
CA VAL A 96 3.02 -1.49 4.28
C VAL A 96 4.50 -1.63 4.66
N GLY A 97 4.84 -2.45 5.65
CA GLY A 97 6.22 -2.67 6.08
C GLY A 97 7.13 -3.19 4.97
N PRO A 98 6.81 -4.33 4.33
CA PRO A 98 7.57 -4.85 3.19
C PRO A 98 7.61 -3.87 2.00
N ILE A 99 6.51 -3.16 1.73
CA ILE A 99 6.47 -2.14 0.68
C ILE A 99 7.50 -1.04 0.97
N LEU A 100 7.47 -0.46 2.17
CA LEU A 100 8.41 0.57 2.61
C LEU A 100 9.86 0.10 2.51
N TYR A 101 10.14 -1.13 2.96
CA TYR A 101 11.46 -1.72 2.83
C TYR A 101 11.94 -1.73 1.38
N VAL A 102 11.10 -2.22 0.45
CA VAL A 102 11.45 -2.29 -0.98
C VAL A 102 11.65 -0.89 -1.57
N VAL A 103 10.70 0.03 -1.39
CA VAL A 103 10.76 1.35 -2.04
C VAL A 103 11.89 2.23 -1.50
N VAL A 104 12.27 2.06 -0.23
CA VAL A 104 13.45 2.71 0.36
C VAL A 104 14.74 2.07 -0.16
N SER A 105 14.79 0.74 -0.26
CA SER A 105 15.97 0.03 -0.76
C SER A 105 16.28 0.41 -2.22
N LEU A 106 15.26 0.47 -3.07
CA LEU A 106 15.39 0.95 -4.45
C LEU A 106 15.90 2.40 -4.51
N ARG A 107 15.41 3.28 -3.63
CA ARG A 107 15.85 4.68 -3.56
C ARG A 107 17.29 4.83 -3.06
N ARG A 108 17.76 3.91 -2.21
CA ARG A 108 19.15 3.88 -1.74
C ARG A 108 20.11 3.48 -2.85
N ILE A 109 19.69 2.55 -3.72
CA ILE A 109 20.47 2.11 -4.88
C ILE A 109 20.46 3.19 -5.98
N GLU A 110 19.29 3.75 -6.29
CA GLU A 110 19.13 4.79 -7.30
C GLU A 110 18.40 6.01 -6.70
N PRO A 111 19.14 7.02 -6.19
CA PRO A 111 18.56 8.18 -5.52
C PRO A 111 17.62 9.03 -6.39
N SER A 112 17.78 8.99 -7.73
CA SER A 112 16.92 9.71 -8.66
C SER A 112 15.58 8.99 -8.90
N ALA A 113 15.47 7.69 -8.57
CA ALA A 113 14.25 6.92 -8.76
C ALA A 113 13.11 7.47 -7.89
N LYS A 114 12.06 7.98 -8.52
CA LYS A 114 10.87 8.53 -7.82
C LYS A 114 9.97 7.42 -7.27
N THR A 115 10.47 6.67 -6.29
CA THR A 115 9.74 5.58 -5.62
C THR A 115 8.61 6.12 -4.74
N PRO A 116 7.51 5.37 -4.53
CA PRO A 116 6.32 5.85 -3.83
C PRO A 116 6.45 5.78 -2.29
N ILE A 117 7.56 6.28 -1.74
CA ILE A 117 7.79 6.35 -0.28
C ILE A 117 6.74 7.22 0.40
N VAL A 118 6.48 8.41 -0.14
CA VAL A 118 5.55 9.38 0.48
C VAL A 118 4.13 8.81 0.60
N PRO A 119 3.51 8.24 -0.46
CA PRO A 119 2.21 7.57 -0.32
C PRO A 119 2.20 6.46 0.73
N ALA A 120 3.25 5.64 0.83
CA ALA A 120 3.34 4.57 1.82
C ALA A 120 3.40 5.12 3.25
N LEU A 121 4.16 6.20 3.48
CA LEU A 121 4.21 6.89 4.78
C LEU A 121 2.86 7.55 5.12
N ILE A 122 2.17 8.13 4.15
CA ILE A 122 0.82 8.70 4.35
C ILE A 122 -0.16 7.61 4.81
N VAL A 123 -0.17 6.45 4.14
CA VAL A 123 -1.03 5.32 4.54
C VAL A 123 -0.71 4.88 5.96
N LEU A 124 0.57 4.74 6.31
CA LEU A 124 0.98 4.36 7.66
C LEU A 124 0.53 5.39 8.71
N ALA A 125 0.72 6.68 8.44
CA ALA A 125 0.30 7.76 9.33
C ALA A 125 -1.23 7.76 9.52
N LEU A 126 -1.99 7.61 8.44
CA LEU A 126 -3.45 7.51 8.49
C LEU A 126 -3.91 6.32 9.34
N VAL A 127 -3.28 5.16 9.21
CA VAL A 127 -3.62 3.99 10.03
C VAL A 127 -3.27 4.21 11.50
N VAL A 128 -2.10 4.77 11.80
CA VAL A 128 -1.67 5.04 13.18
C VAL A 128 -2.61 6.05 13.84
N VAL A 129 -2.92 7.16 13.16
CA VAL A 129 -3.88 8.16 13.64
C VAL A 129 -5.26 7.54 13.82
N GLY A 130 -5.72 6.78 12.83
CA GLY A 130 -7.02 6.14 12.86
C GLY A 130 -7.17 5.15 14.01
N THR A 131 -6.14 4.35 14.25
CA THR A 131 -6.07 3.38 15.34
C THR A 131 -6.01 4.09 16.69
N ALA A 132 -5.09 5.05 16.88
CA ALA A 132 -4.96 5.79 18.13
C ALA A 132 -6.26 6.51 18.50
N ALA A 133 -6.90 7.19 17.54
CA ALA A 133 -8.17 7.87 17.73
C ALA A 133 -9.32 6.92 18.13
N SER A 134 -9.26 5.63 17.76
CA SER A 134 -10.26 4.64 18.15
C SER A 134 -10.10 4.13 19.59
N LEU A 135 -8.88 4.22 20.13
CA LEU A 135 -8.50 3.72 21.45
C LEU A 135 -8.70 4.77 22.55
N ILE A 136 -8.57 6.06 22.21
CA ILE A 136 -8.79 7.20 23.11
C ILE A 136 -10.29 7.54 23.13
N ARG A 137 -11.14 6.56 23.46
CA ARG A 137 -12.59 6.78 23.50
C ARG A 137 -12.99 7.84 24.52
#